data_AF-A0A945NYH2-F1
#
_entry.id   AF-A0A945NYH2-F1
#
_cell.length_a   1.000
_cell.length_b   1.000
_cell.length_c   1.000
_cell.angle_alpha   90.00
_cell.angle_beta   90.00
_cell.angle_gamma   90.00
#
_symmetry.space_group_name_H-M   'P 1'
#
loop_
_entity.id
_entity.type
_entity.pdbx_description
1 polymer ?
#
loop_
_entity_poly.entity_id
_entity_poly.type
_entity_poly.pdbx_seq_one_letter_code
_entity_poly.pdbx_strand_id
1 'polypeptide(L)'
;MKIMKIYFIIMVAVWLPWGIQCIFNISNITEIIGVSALNPNGATDIRVMYGGVQTGLGLMALIAFFKPSLGKYTLFSLAMLGSCMALTRSYGVVVDGSTSLFNLSVLAFESFTGISSGFLLTRDKLK
;
A
#
# COMPACT_ATOMS: atom_id res chain seq x y z
N MET A 1 -5.32 -18.46 -10.92
CA MET A 1 -3.88 -18.57 -10.58
C MET A 1 -2.95 -17.67 -11.40
N LYS A 2 -2.88 -17.73 -12.74
CA LYS A 2 -1.92 -16.90 -13.53
C LYS A 2 -2.11 -15.38 -13.32
N ILE A 3 -3.37 -14.91 -13.31
CA ILE A 3 -3.71 -13.51 -13.04
C ILE A 3 -3.29 -13.08 -11.63
N MET A 4 -3.54 -13.89 -10.60
CA MET A 4 -3.14 -13.57 -9.22
C MET A 4 -1.63 -13.47 -9.06
N LYS A 5 -0.86 -14.32 -9.75
CA LYS A 5 0.61 -14.23 -9.73
C LYS A 5 1.10 -12.92 -10.33
N ILE A 6 0.55 -12.51 -11.48
CA ILE A 6 0.87 -11.21 -12.10
C ILE A 6 0.48 -10.07 -11.16
N TYR A 7 -0.71 -10.16 -10.56
CA TYR A 7 -1.17 -9.18 -9.59
C TYR A 7 -0.22 -9.02 -8.39
N PHE A 8 0.22 -10.14 -7.79
CA PHE A 8 1.19 -10.09 -6.70
C PHE A 8 2.54 -9.53 -7.12
N ILE A 9 3.02 -9.79 -8.34
CA ILE A 9 4.24 -9.15 -8.87
C ILE A 9 4.08 -7.63 -8.90
N ILE A 10 2.93 -7.12 -9.37
CA ILE A 10 2.66 -5.67 -9.40
C ILE A 10 2.67 -5.11 -7.97
N MET A 11 2.01 -5.78 -7.03
CA MET A 11 1.97 -5.36 -5.63
C MET A 11 3.37 -5.36 -4.99
N VAL A 12 4.20 -6.37 -5.26
CA VAL A 12 5.60 -6.41 -4.81
C VAL A 12 6.37 -5.23 -5.40
N ALA A 13 6.26 -5.00 -6.70
CA ALA A 13 7.03 -3.97 -7.40
C ALA A 13 6.74 -2.56 -6.92
N VAL A 14 5.55 -2.30 -6.36
CA VAL A 14 5.18 -0.99 -5.81
C VAL A 14 5.41 -0.92 -4.30
N TRP A 15 4.79 -1.81 -3.52
CA TRP A 15 4.80 -1.71 -2.06
C TRP A 15 6.19 -1.94 -1.45
N LEU A 16 6.95 -2.90 -1.99
CA LEU A 16 8.20 -3.33 -1.36
C LEU A 16 9.33 -2.29 -1.53
N PRO A 17 9.62 -1.76 -2.74
CA PRO A 17 10.65 -0.73 -2.89
C PRO A 17 10.33 0.54 -2.11
N TRP A 18 9.07 1.01 -2.16
CA TRP A 18 8.65 2.21 -1.42
C TRP A 18 8.76 2.01 0.09
N GLY A 19 8.33 0.86 0.60
CA GLY A 19 8.47 0.53 2.02
C GLY A 19 9.93 0.47 2.45
N ILE A 20 10.78 -0.24 1.71
CA ILE A 20 12.22 -0.36 2.03
C ILE A 20 12.87 1.03 2.01
N GLN A 21 12.56 1.87 1.02
CA GLN A 21 13.07 3.22 0.96
C GLN A 21 12.72 4.00 2.23
N CYS A 22 11.45 4.00 2.63
CA CYS A 22 11.01 4.71 3.84
C CYS A 22 11.59 4.12 5.14
N ILE A 23 12.02 2.86 5.17
CA ILE A 23 12.73 2.29 6.33
C ILE A 23 14.11 2.91 6.50
N PHE A 24 14.84 3.16 5.41
CA PHE A 24 16.24 3.62 5.48
C PHE A 24 16.37 5.13 5.29
N ASN A 25 15.58 5.74 4.40
CA ASN A 25 15.61 7.17 4.09
C ASN A 25 14.19 7.74 3.97
N ILE A 26 13.76 8.47 5.00
CA ILE A 26 12.43 9.13 5.03
C ILE A 26 12.40 10.46 4.27
N SER A 27 13.54 11.09 3.98
CA SER A 27 13.62 12.45 3.40
C SER A 27 12.84 12.57 2.09
N ASN A 28 12.99 11.57 1.21
CA ASN A 28 12.33 11.54 -0.09
C ASN A 28 10.80 11.64 0.01
N ILE A 29 10.19 10.97 0.99
CA ILE A 29 8.73 11.02 1.14
C ILE A 29 8.31 12.26 1.92
N THR A 30 9.01 12.60 2.99
CA THR A 30 8.69 13.73 3.86
C THR A 30 8.73 15.07 3.13
N GLU A 31 9.66 15.25 2.18
CA GLU A 31 9.73 16.45 1.34
C GLU A 31 8.56 16.54 0.37
N ILE A 32 8.17 15.42 -0.26
CA ILE A 32 7.03 15.37 -1.20
C ILE A 32 5.71 15.67 -0.48
N ILE A 33 5.51 15.11 0.71
CA ILE A 33 4.25 15.24 1.46
C ILE A 33 4.24 16.44 2.43
N GLY A 34 5.36 17.14 2.57
CA GLY A 34 5.49 18.29 3.47
C GLY A 34 5.41 17.96 4.96
N VAL A 35 5.76 16.74 5.37
CA VAL A 35 5.75 16.30 6.77
C VAL A 35 7.16 16.37 7.34
N SER A 36 7.32 16.88 8.57
CA SER A 36 8.62 16.92 9.25
C SER A 36 8.57 16.22 10.60
N ALA A 37 9.59 15.42 10.91
CA ALA A 37 9.76 14.83 12.24
C ALA A 37 10.41 15.85 13.19
N LEU A 38 9.71 16.22 14.27
CA LEU A 38 10.23 17.18 15.26
C LEU A 38 11.30 16.57 16.18
N ASN A 39 11.32 15.25 16.31
CA ASN A 39 12.25 14.52 17.17
C ASN A 39 12.41 13.06 16.66
N PRO A 40 13.34 12.27 17.24
CA PRO A 40 13.57 10.88 16.81
C PRO A 40 12.34 9.97 16.89
N ASN A 41 11.38 10.24 17.77
CA ASN A 41 10.16 9.43 17.87
C ASN A 41 9.29 9.63 16.61
N GLY A 42 9.13 10.87 16.15
CA GLY A 42 8.40 11.16 14.90
C GLY A 42 9.07 10.54 13.68
N ALA A 43 10.40 10.57 13.61
CA ALA A 43 11.14 9.91 12.53
C ALA A 43 10.96 8.39 12.56
N THR A 44 10.95 7.80 13.75
CA THR A 44 10.71 6.36 13.93
C THR A 44 9.29 5.99 13.51
N ASP A 45 8.29 6.80 13.88
CA ASP A 45 6.90 6.55 13.53
C ASP A 45 6.67 6.60 12.02
N ILE A 46 7.27 7.57 11.32
CA ILE A 46 7.24 7.63 9.85
C ILE A 46 7.84 6.36 9.23
N ARG A 47 8.97 5.86 9.76
CA ARG A 47 9.58 4.60 9.27
C ARG A 47 8.65 3.40 9.48
N VAL A 48 7.89 3.36 10.57
CA VAL A 48 6.95 2.27 10.83
C VAL A 48 5.75 2.37 9.88
N MET A 49 5.13 3.54 9.76
CA MET A 49 3.89 3.73 9.01
C MET A 49 4.11 3.73 7.50
N TYR A 50 5.12 4.45 6.99
CA TYR A 50 5.42 4.50 5.56
C TYR A 50 6.40 3.42 5.13
N GLY A 51 7.25 2.92 6.03
CA GLY A 51 8.22 1.88 5.72
C GLY A 51 7.71 0.47 6.06
N GLY A 52 7.50 0.22 7.35
CA GLY A 52 7.12 -1.09 7.89
C GLY A 52 5.81 -1.65 7.32
N VAL A 53 4.74 -0.86 7.33
CA VAL A 53 3.42 -1.30 6.80
C VAL A 53 3.50 -1.61 5.31
N GLN A 54 4.12 -0.74 4.51
CA GLN A 54 4.26 -0.92 3.06
C GLN A 54 5.14 -2.14 2.73
N THR A 55 6.27 -2.27 3.45
CA THR A 55 7.14 -3.45 3.34
C THR A 55 6.39 -4.73 3.67
N GLY A 56 5.58 -4.71 4.74
CA GLY A 56 4.74 -5.84 5.14
C GLY A 56 3.79 -6.28 4.03
N LEU A 57 3.05 -5.33 3.42
CA LEU A 57 2.17 -5.61 2.29
C LEU A 57 2.92 -6.20 1.08
N GLY A 58 4.09 -5.63 0.74
CA GLY A 58 4.95 -6.13 -0.32
C GLY A 58 5.45 -7.55 -0.05
N LEU A 59 5.88 -7.84 1.17
CA LEU A 59 6.31 -9.18 1.59
C LEU A 59 5.15 -10.18 1.59
N MET A 60 3.96 -9.79 2.02
CA MET A 60 2.77 -10.65 1.93
C MET A 60 2.49 -11.04 0.48
N ALA A 61 2.53 -10.08 -0.46
CA ALA A 61 2.38 -10.34 -1.88
C ALA A 61 3.47 -11.27 -2.43
N LEU A 62 4.74 -11.05 -2.04
CA LEU A 62 5.86 -11.89 -2.44
C LEU A 62 5.70 -13.33 -1.94
N ILE A 63 5.31 -13.50 -0.67
CA ILE A 63 5.07 -14.81 -0.08
C ILE A 63 3.90 -15.49 -0.78
N ALA A 64 2.80 -14.79 -1.03
CA ALA A 64 1.63 -15.33 -1.72
C ALA A 64 1.92 -15.74 -3.17
N PHE A 65 2.88 -15.07 -3.83
CA PHE A 65 3.35 -15.46 -5.15
C PHE A 65 3.99 -16.86 -5.16
N PHE A 66 4.87 -17.13 -4.18
CA PHE A 66 5.53 -18.44 -4.03
C PHE A 66 4.66 -19.49 -3.33
N LYS A 67 3.76 -19.06 -2.44
CA LYS A 67 2.87 -19.91 -1.64
C LYS A 67 1.40 -19.50 -1.87
N PRO A 68 0.76 -19.99 -2.95
CA PRO A 68 -0.60 -19.58 -3.33
C PRO A 68 -1.67 -19.84 -2.26
N SER A 69 -1.46 -20.76 -1.32
CA SER A 69 -2.36 -20.99 -0.19
C SER A 69 -2.55 -19.77 0.71
N LEU A 70 -1.62 -18.81 0.66
CA LEU A 70 -1.68 -17.54 1.39
C LEU A 70 -2.31 -16.40 0.56
N GLY A 71 -2.71 -16.69 -0.69
CA GLY A 71 -3.25 -15.71 -1.63
C GLY A 71 -4.51 -15.03 -1.13
N LYS A 72 -5.50 -15.79 -0.64
CA LYS A 72 -6.77 -15.23 -0.14
C LYS A 72 -6.58 -14.26 1.04
N TYR A 73 -5.68 -14.59 1.97
CA TYR A 73 -5.39 -13.72 3.13
C TYR A 73 -4.68 -12.45 2.68
N THR A 74 -3.76 -12.57 1.73
CA THR A 74 -3.05 -11.42 1.16
C THR A 74 -3.98 -10.51 0.38
N LEU A 75 -4.86 -11.07 -0.44
CA LEU A 75 -5.90 -10.30 -1.15
C LEU A 75 -6.87 -9.62 -0.18
N PHE A 76 -7.27 -10.29 0.89
CA PHE A 76 -8.11 -9.68 1.92
C PHE A 76 -7.42 -8.47 2.58
N SER A 77 -6.16 -8.63 3.00
CA SER A 77 -5.39 -7.53 3.60
C SER A 77 -5.20 -6.35 2.64
N LEU A 78 -4.87 -6.62 1.38
CA LEU A 78 -4.75 -5.57 0.34
C LEU A 78 -6.09 -4.90 0.05
N ALA A 79 -7.19 -5.65 0.03
CA ALA A 79 -8.53 -5.11 -0.17
C ALA A 79 -8.91 -4.15 0.96
N MET A 80 -8.72 -4.57 2.22
CA MET A 80 -9.04 -3.77 3.39
C MET A 80 -8.16 -2.52 3.48
N LEU A 81 -6.83 -2.69 3.46
CA LEU A 81 -5.92 -1.57 3.60
C LEU A 81 -6.04 -0.60 2.42
N GLY A 82 -6.06 -1.11 1.18
CA GLY A 82 -6.24 -0.28 -0.02
C GLY A 82 -7.53 0.54 0.01
N SER A 83 -8.65 -0.08 0.39
CA SER A 83 -9.95 0.62 0.44
C SER A 83 -10.00 1.65 1.57
N CYS A 84 -9.53 1.31 2.77
CA CYS A 84 -9.51 2.24 3.91
C CYS A 84 -8.59 3.44 3.64
N MET A 85 -7.40 3.21 3.05
CA MET A 85 -6.51 4.29 2.65
C MET A 85 -7.14 5.16 1.56
N ALA A 86 -7.75 4.56 0.53
CA ALA A 86 -8.43 5.33 -0.53
C ALA A 86 -9.58 6.19 0.01
N LEU A 87 -10.39 5.67 0.94
CA LEU A 87 -11.49 6.40 1.56
C LEU A 87 -10.98 7.57 2.41
N THR A 88 -9.98 7.32 3.26
CA THR A 88 -9.42 8.37 4.14
C THR A 88 -8.66 9.42 3.35
N ARG A 89 -7.94 9.04 2.27
CA ARG A 89 -7.33 9.99 1.35
C ARG A 89 -8.35 10.79 0.55
N SER A 90 -9.43 10.17 0.10
CA SER A 90 -10.53 10.88 -0.57
C SER A 90 -11.14 11.94 0.35
N TYR A 91 -11.37 11.58 1.61
CA TYR A 91 -11.80 12.52 2.63
C TYR A 91 -10.80 13.66 2.81
N GLY A 92 -9.51 13.34 2.99
CA GLY A 92 -8.42 14.33 3.11
C GLY A 92 -8.34 15.30 1.93
N VAL A 93 -8.40 14.79 0.69
CA VAL A 93 -8.41 15.64 -0.53
C VAL A 93 -9.59 16.61 -0.53
N VAL A 94 -10.77 16.18 -0.06
CA VAL A 94 -11.96 17.03 0.02
C VAL A 94 -11.85 18.08 1.11
N VAL A 95 -11.38 17.71 2.31
CA VAL A 95 -11.37 18.62 3.47
C VAL A 95 -10.14 19.53 3.52
N ASP A 96 -8.98 19.04 3.07
CA ASP A 96 -7.72 19.80 3.05
C ASP A 96 -7.50 20.52 1.71
N GLY A 97 -8.31 20.21 0.69
CA GLY A 97 -8.35 20.92 -0.60
C GLY A 97 -7.15 20.66 -1.53
N SER A 98 -6.32 19.66 -1.25
CA SER A 98 -5.10 19.38 -2.02
C SER A 98 -5.28 18.29 -3.07
N THR A 99 -5.57 18.69 -4.30
CA THR A 99 -5.62 17.83 -5.50
C THR A 99 -4.27 17.69 -6.20
N SER A 100 -3.18 17.70 -5.43
CA SER A 100 -1.82 17.56 -5.98
C SER A 100 -1.67 16.27 -6.79
N LEU A 101 -0.77 16.26 -7.78
CA LEU A 101 -0.47 15.06 -8.56
C LEU A 101 -0.09 13.88 -7.67
N PHE A 102 0.61 14.14 -6.56
CA PHE A 102 0.92 13.14 -5.55
C PHE A 102 -0.36 12.53 -4.95
N ASN A 103 -1.26 13.34 -4.42
CA ASN A 103 -2.49 12.85 -3.78
C ASN A 103 -3.38 12.07 -4.77
N LEU A 104 -3.52 12.56 -6.00
CA LEU A 104 -4.32 11.87 -7.01
C LEU A 104 -3.69 10.55 -7.46
N SER A 105 -2.35 10.51 -7.62
CA SER A 105 -1.65 9.29 -8.03
C SER A 105 -1.71 8.21 -6.94
N VAL A 106 -1.52 8.60 -5.69
CA VAL A 106 -1.60 7.67 -4.56
C VAL A 106 -3.04 7.21 -4.34
N LEU A 107 -4.02 8.12 -4.44
CA LEU A 107 -5.45 7.76 -4.36
C LEU A 107 -5.84 6.75 -5.44
N ALA A 108 -5.38 6.95 -6.68
CA ALA A 108 -5.63 6.04 -7.77
C ALA A 108 -5.04 4.65 -7.47
N PHE A 109 -3.82 4.59 -6.94
CA PHE A 109 -3.17 3.34 -6.58
C PHE A 109 -3.83 2.63 -5.39
N GLU A 110 -4.22 3.36 -4.35
CA GLU A 110 -4.95 2.84 -3.18
C GLU A 110 -6.30 2.27 -3.62
N SER A 111 -7.04 3.01 -4.46
CA SER A 111 -8.33 2.59 -5.02
C SER A 111 -8.17 1.35 -5.90
N PHE A 112 -7.16 1.33 -6.78
CA PHE A 112 -6.83 0.18 -7.60
C PHE A 112 -6.54 -1.05 -6.73
N THR A 113 -5.71 -0.91 -5.71
CA THR A 113 -5.35 -1.99 -4.79
C THR A 113 -6.57 -2.53 -4.05
N GLY A 114 -7.43 -1.64 -3.51
CA GLY A 114 -8.65 -2.02 -2.80
C GLY A 114 -9.64 -2.78 -3.70
N ILE A 115 -10.01 -2.18 -4.83
CA ILE A 115 -11.02 -2.71 -5.75
C ILE A 115 -10.54 -4.01 -6.40
N SER A 116 -9.32 -4.02 -6.96
CA SER A 116 -8.81 -5.19 -7.66
C SER A 116 -8.56 -6.37 -6.72
N SER A 117 -8.07 -6.13 -5.49
CA SER A 117 -7.93 -7.20 -4.51
C SER A 117 -9.27 -7.77 -4.07
N GLY A 118 -10.26 -6.90 -3.80
CA GLY A 118 -11.61 -7.33 -3.45
C GLY A 118 -12.26 -8.14 -4.57
N PHE A 119 -12.12 -7.69 -5.81
CA PHE A 119 -12.60 -8.41 -6.99
C PHE A 119 -11.90 -9.77 -7.18
N LEU A 120 -10.56 -9.81 -7.07
CA LEU A 120 -9.82 -11.07 -7.17
C LEU A 120 -10.17 -12.03 -6.03
N LEU A 121 -10.44 -11.51 -4.84
CA LEU A 121 -10.87 -12.31 -3.68
C LEU A 121 -12.23 -12.99 -3.91
N THR A 122 -13.19 -12.31 -4.54
CA THR A 122 -14.49 -12.94 -4.86
C THR A 122 -14.41 -13.95 -6.01
N ARG A 123 -13.39 -13.84 -6.88
CA ARG A 123 -13.16 -14.77 -8.00
C ARG A 123 -12.31 -15.97 -7.65
N ASP A 124 -11.47 -15.85 -6.63
CA ASP A 124 -10.77 -16.99 -6.05
C ASP A 124 -11.83 -17.81 -5.33
N LYS A 125 -12.49 -18.73 -6.05
CA LYS A 125 -13.49 -19.65 -5.49
C LYS A 125 -12.87 -20.22 -4.22
N LEU A 126 -13.38 -19.81 -3.06
CA LEU A 126 -12.96 -20.26 -1.74
C LEU A 126 -13.02 -21.79 -1.74
N LYS A 127 -11.89 -22.42 -2.06
CA LYS A 127 -11.61 -23.83 -1.89
C LYS A 127 -10.63 -23.94 -0.73
#